data_AF-A0A0F9TEJ6-F1
#
_entry.id   AF-A0A0F9TEJ6-F1
#
_cell.length_a   1.000
_cell.length_b   1.000
_cell.length_c   1.000
_cell.angle_alpha   90.00
_cell.angle_beta   90.00
_cell.angle_gamma   90.00
#
_symmetry.space_group_name_H-M   'P 1'
#
loop_
_entity.id
_entity.type
_entity.pdbx_description
1 polymer ?
#
loop_
_entity_poly.entity_id
_entity_poly.type
_entity_poly.pdbx_seq_one_letter_code
_entity_poly.pdbx_strand_id
1 'polypeptide(L)'
;MVIEFEEHKVESVERSPIAIVCDRCNARFRHKDDIWEYLEILRVDFTGGYGSIFGDGCKFECDLCQECVKKILGPFLRKTQINEYI
;
A
#
# COMPACT_ATOMS: atom_id res chain seq x y z
N MET A 1 6.07 -55.82 11.28
CA MET A 1 5.29 -54.57 11.29
C MET A 1 5.92 -53.67 10.25
N VAL A 2 5.35 -53.64 9.05
CA VAL A 2 5.79 -52.74 7.97
C VAL A 2 5.01 -51.45 8.14
N ILE A 3 5.72 -50.32 8.21
CA ILE A 3 5.14 -48.98 8.27
C ILE A 3 5.19 -48.47 6.84
N GLU A 4 4.02 -48.31 6.23
CA GLU A 4 3.89 -47.68 4.92
C GLU A 4 3.88 -46.16 5.12
N PHE A 5 4.79 -45.46 4.44
CA PHE A 5 4.83 -44.00 4.46
C PHE A 5 3.96 -43.49 3.31
N GLU A 6 2.84 -42.84 3.62
CA GLU A 6 2.04 -42.13 2.63
C GLU A 6 2.71 -40.79 2.28
N GLU A 7 3.03 -40.61 1.00
CA GLU A 7 3.53 -39.34 0.47
C GLU A 7 2.42 -38.28 0.57
N HIS A 8 2.52 -37.41 1.58
CA HIS A 8 1.67 -36.24 1.69
C HIS A 8 2.08 -35.21 0.63
N LYS A 9 1.28 -35.12 -0.44
CA LYS A 9 1.39 -34.08 -1.45
C LYS A 9 1.03 -32.73 -0.83
N VAL A 10 2.04 -31.91 -0.54
CA VAL A 10 1.85 -30.53 -0.10
C VAL A 10 1.40 -29.72 -1.31
N GLU A 11 0.11 -29.37 -1.36
CA GLU A 11 -0.40 -28.44 -2.36
C GLU A 11 0.22 -27.05 -2.12
N SER A 12 0.92 -26.54 -3.13
CA SER A 12 1.45 -25.19 -3.13
C SER A 12 0.29 -24.20 -3.17
N VAL A 13 -0.03 -23.58 -2.04
CA VAL A 13 -0.94 -22.44 -2.00
C VAL A 13 -0.26 -21.29 -2.74
N GLU A 14 -0.70 -20.99 -3.96
CA GLU A 14 -0.36 -19.74 -4.64
C GLU A 14 -0.85 -18.59 -3.76
N ARG A 15 0.07 -17.97 -3.02
CA ARG A 15 -0.20 -16.72 -2.31
C ARG A 15 -0.43 -15.66 -3.38
N SER A 16 -1.71 -15.37 -3.67
CA SER A 16 -2.11 -14.24 -4.50
C SER A 16 -1.30 -13.00 -4.07
N PRO A 17 -0.75 -12.21 -5.01
CA PRO A 17 -0.09 -10.96 -4.64
C PRO A 17 -1.06 -10.11 -3.81
N ILE A 18 -0.54 -9.56 -2.71
CA ILE A 18 -1.26 -8.70 -1.77
C ILE A 18 -1.78 -7.51 -2.59
N ALA A 19 -3.09 -7.45 -2.79
CA ALA A 19 -3.69 -6.28 -3.42
C ALA A 19 -3.65 -5.12 -2.41
N ILE A 20 -3.25 -3.93 -2.86
CA ILE A 20 -3.39 -2.71 -2.08
C ILE A 20 -4.78 -2.14 -2.35
N VAL A 21 -5.45 -1.66 -1.30
CA VAL A 21 -6.76 -1.03 -1.41
C VAL A 21 -6.62 0.44 -1.03
N CYS A 22 -7.11 1.35 -1.87
CA CYS A 22 -7.15 2.76 -1.53
C CYS A 22 -8.26 3.01 -0.50
N ASP A 23 -7.92 3.52 0.67
CA ASP A 23 -8.87 3.69 1.79
C ASP A 23 -9.97 4.72 1.51
N ARG A 24 -9.74 5.61 0.53
CA ARG A 24 -10.74 6.62 0.13
C ARG A 24 -11.75 6.10 -0.89
N CYS A 25 -11.27 5.50 -1.98
CA CYS A 25 -12.14 5.11 -3.10
C CYS A 25 -12.43 3.61 -3.18
N ASN A 26 -11.81 2.80 -2.31
CA ASN A 26 -11.90 1.34 -2.28
C ASN A 26 -11.44 0.63 -3.56
N ALA A 27 -10.77 1.35 -4.47
CA ALA A 27 -10.13 0.74 -5.64
C ALA A 27 -9.01 -0.21 -5.19
N ARG A 28 -8.87 -1.34 -5.89
CA ARG A 28 -7.89 -2.38 -5.59
C ARG A 28 -6.85 -2.43 -6.69
N PHE A 29 -5.58 -2.51 -6.29
CA PHE A 29 -4.45 -2.52 -7.20
C PHE A 29 -3.57 -3.74 -6.93
N ARG A 30 -3.31 -4.52 -7.97
CA ARG A 30 -2.45 -5.70 -7.91
C ARG A 30 -1.15 -5.40 -8.64
N HIS A 31 -0.02 -5.75 -8.03
CA HIS A 31 1.30 -5.54 -8.65
C HIS A 31 1.42 -6.13 -10.08
N LYS A 32 0.77 -7.27 -10.36
CA LYS A 32 0.86 -7.94 -11.68
C LYS A 32 0.04 -7.24 -12.77
N ASP A 33 -1.12 -6.72 -12.40
CA ASP A 33 -2.14 -6.24 -13.34
C ASP A 33 -2.15 -4.71 -13.43
N ASP A 34 -1.79 -4.04 -12.34
CA ASP A 34 -1.91 -2.59 -12.14
C ASP A 34 -0.56 -1.97 -11.74
N ILE A 35 0.56 -2.49 -12.26
CA ILE A 35 1.92 -2.12 -11.82
C ILE A 35 2.14 -0.61 -11.70
N TRP A 36 1.63 0.18 -12.66
CA TRP A 36 1.79 1.63 -12.67
C TRP A 36 1.03 2.33 -11.55
N GLU A 37 -0.21 1.93 -11.28
CA GLU A 37 -0.99 2.47 -10.16
C GLU A 37 -0.43 1.97 -8.81
N TYR A 38 -0.01 0.70 -8.78
CA TYR A 38 0.54 0.06 -7.59
C TYR A 38 1.82 0.76 -7.11
N LEU A 39 2.71 1.15 -8.02
CA LEU A 39 3.97 1.83 -7.70
C LEU A 39 3.76 3.27 -7.21
N GLU A 40 2.63 3.89 -7.53
CA GLU A 40 2.30 5.29 -7.19
C GLU A 40 1.37 5.43 -5.98
N ILE A 41 1.14 4.34 -5.23
CA ILE A 41 0.41 4.41 -3.96
C ILE A 41 1.18 5.26 -2.96
N LEU A 42 0.51 6.27 -2.39
CA LEU A 42 1.03 6.99 -1.23
C LEU A 42 0.61 6.27 0.04
N ARG A 43 1.59 5.80 0.81
CA ARG A 43 1.39 5.29 2.17
C ARG A 43 1.67 6.38 3.20
N VAL A 44 0.67 6.66 4.02
CA VAL A 44 0.80 7.44 5.25
C VAL A 44 1.00 6.47 6.40
N ASP A 45 2.07 6.66 7.15
CA ASP A 45 2.35 5.93 8.38
C ASP A 45 3.04 6.91 9.34
N PHE A 46 2.37 7.28 10.43
CA PHE A 46 3.00 8.04 11.51
C PHE A 46 2.33 7.81 12.87
N THR A 47 3.03 8.20 13.93
CA THR A 47 2.51 8.22 15.31
C THR A 47 2.47 9.65 15.82
N GLY A 48 1.36 10.04 16.44
CA GLY A 48 1.19 11.35 17.08
C GLY A 48 2.15 11.54 18.27
N GLY A 49 2.86 12.66 18.29
CA GLY A 49 3.68 13.08 19.43
C GLY A 49 2.83 13.60 20.61
N TYR A 50 3.49 14.04 21.67
CA TYR A 50 2.83 14.68 22.82
C TYR A 50 2.14 15.99 22.43
N GLY A 51 0.90 16.19 22.86
CA GLY A 51 0.05 17.32 22.47
C GLY A 51 -0.42 17.29 21.00
N SER A 52 -0.32 16.14 20.32
CA SER A 52 -0.73 16.01 18.92
C SER A 52 -2.23 16.24 18.77
N ILE A 53 -2.66 17.01 17.77
CA ILE A 53 -4.09 17.18 17.44
C ILE A 53 -4.77 15.86 17.04
N PHE A 54 -3.98 14.86 16.65
CA PHE A 54 -4.44 13.51 16.33
C PHE A 54 -4.49 12.59 17.56
N GLY A 55 -4.07 13.07 18.73
CA GLY A 55 -3.95 12.27 19.94
C GLY A 55 -2.53 11.79 20.19
N ASP A 56 -2.19 11.73 21.48
CA ASP A 56 -0.84 11.40 21.96
C ASP A 56 -0.57 9.90 21.84
N GLY A 57 0.51 9.54 21.16
CA GLY A 57 0.90 8.15 20.94
C GLY A 57 -0.01 7.37 19.98
N CYS A 58 -1.00 8.04 19.36
CA CYS A 58 -1.90 7.39 18.41
C CYS A 58 -1.21 7.11 17.07
N LYS A 59 -1.35 5.88 16.57
CA LYS A 59 -0.84 5.44 15.26
C LYS A 59 -1.88 5.72 14.17
N PHE A 60 -1.42 6.24 13.03
CA PHE A 60 -2.25 6.53 11.86
C PHE A 60 -1.63 5.91 10.61
N GLU A 61 -2.46 5.20 9.86
CA GLU A 61 -2.08 4.50 8.64
C GLU A 61 -3.15 4.76 7.57
N CYS A 62 -2.72 4.96 6.32
CA CYS A 62 -3.61 5.08 5.18
C CYS A 62 -2.86 4.84 3.86
N ASP A 63 -3.47 4.09 2.94
CA ASP A 63 -3.03 3.91 1.56
C ASP A 63 -3.95 4.66 0.60
N LEU A 64 -3.38 5.52 -0.25
CA LEU A 64 -4.12 6.33 -1.22
C LEU A 64 -3.59 6.14 -2.65
N CYS A 65 -4.49 5.92 -3.61
CA CYS A 65 -4.13 5.95 -5.03
C CYS A 65 -3.78 7.36 -5.52
N GLN A 66 -2.97 7.46 -6.57
CA GLN A 66 -2.52 8.74 -7.12
C GLN A 66 -3.65 9.70 -7.48
N GLU A 67 -4.80 9.18 -7.93
CA GLU A 67 -5.99 10.02 -8.17
C GLU A 67 -6.50 10.65 -6.88
N CYS A 68 -6.60 9.88 -5.79
CA CYS A 68 -7.07 10.37 -4.51
C CYS A 68 -6.06 11.35 -3.90
N VAL A 69 -4.76 11.05 -4.01
CA VAL A 69 -3.69 11.97 -3.62
C VAL A 69 -3.83 13.30 -4.34
N LYS A 70 -3.95 13.29 -5.67
CA LYS A 70 -4.12 14.52 -6.47
C LYS A 70 -5.41 15.27 -6.11
N LYS A 71 -6.52 14.56 -5.90
CA LYS A 71 -7.81 15.17 -5.53
C LYS A 71 -7.78 15.85 -4.16
N ILE A 72 -7.12 15.26 -3.16
CA ILE A 72 -7.11 15.76 -1.77
C ILE A 72 -5.96 16.74 -1.55
N LEU A 73 -4.74 16.32 -1.90
CA LEU A 73 -3.51 17.05 -1.59
C LEU A 73 -3.07 17.97 -2.72
N GLY A 74 -3.54 17.75 -3.95
CA GLY A 74 -3.08 18.46 -5.15
C GLY A 74 -2.94 19.98 -5.01
N PRO A 75 -3.94 20.71 -4.48
CA PRO A 75 -3.85 22.16 -4.26
C PRO A 75 -2.76 22.60 -3.27
N PHE A 76 -2.30 21.70 -2.40
CA PHE A 76 -1.32 21.96 -1.35
C PHE A 76 0.09 21.44 -1.70
N LEU A 77 0.21 20.60 -2.74
CA LEU A 77 1.49 20.07 -3.18
C LEU A 77 2.32 21.16 -3.85
N ARG A 78 3.56 21.34 -3.38
CA ARG A 78 4.56 22.15 -4.07
C ARG A 78 5.30 21.28 -5.08
N LYS A 79 5.17 21.61 -6.36
CA LYS A 79 5.87 20.92 -7.44
C LYS A 79 7.17 21.67 -7.76
N THR A 80 8.31 21.02 -7.55
CA THR A 80 9.59 21.45 -8.11
C THR A 80 9.94 20.47 -9.22
N GLN A 81 10.16 20.96 -10.44
CA GLN A 81 10.80 20.13 -11.46
C GLN A 81 12.29 20.11 -11.15
N ILE A 82 12.81 18.92 -10.86
CA ILE A 82 14.25 18.71 -10.71
C ILE A 82 14.69 18.11 -12.02
N ASN A 83 15.15 18.93 -12.98
CA ASN A 83 15.97 18.48 -14.10
C ASN A 83 16.80 19.63 -14.65
N GLU A 84 18.13 19.46 -14.61
CA GLU A 84 19.09 20.27 -15.38
C GLU A 84 19.35 19.71 -16.78
N TYR A 85 18.78 18.57 -17.18
CA TYR A 85 18.95 18.01 -18.52
C TYR A 85 17.71 17.23 -18.99
N ILE A 86 16.69 17.96 -19.47
CA ILE A 86 15.81 17.49 -20.56
C ILE A 86 15.94 18.50 -21.69
#